data_AF-C6T5Q7-F1
#
_entry.id   AF-C6T5Q7-F1
#
_cell.length_a   1.000
_cell.length_b   1.000
_cell.length_c   1.000
_cell.angle_alpha   90.00
_cell.angle_beta   90.00
_cell.angle_gamma   90.00
#
_symmetry.space_group_name_H-M   'P 1'
#
loop_
_entity.id
_entity.type
_entity.pdbx_description
1 polymer ?
#
loop_
_entity_poly.entity_id
_entity_poly.type
_entity_poly.pdbx_seq_one_letter_code
_entity_poly.pdbx_strand_id
1 'polypeptide(L)'
;MGSKTNASGYRARRPLSIFAVLGLCCFFYLLGAWQRSGSGKADKLALKVNNLMTGCTVLPNLSFESHHSDVEIVRPDVLKAKAFKPCDMKYTDYTPCQEQDQAMKFPRENMIYRERHCPAEKEKLHCLIPAPEGYTTPFPWPKSRDYAYYANVPYKSLTVEKAVQNWVQFQGNVFKFPGGGIMFPQGADAYIDDLHQLFQLQMVLSDSTGHWL
;
A
#
# COMPACT_ATOMS: atom_id res chain seq x y z
N MET A 1 8.96 41.70 53.19
CA MET A 1 9.35 41.97 51.78
C MET A 1 9.04 40.72 50.98
N GLY A 2 8.16 40.63 50.00
CA GLY A 2 7.15 41.49 49.40
C GLY A 2 6.39 40.57 48.43
N SER A 3 5.07 40.45 48.59
CA SER A 3 4.21 39.65 47.72
C SER A 3 4.04 40.34 46.36
N LYS A 4 4.18 39.61 45.25
CA LYS A 4 3.78 40.07 43.91
C LYS A 4 2.81 39.05 43.32
N THR A 5 1.53 39.37 43.44
CA THR A 5 0.42 38.75 42.72
C THR A 5 0.47 39.20 41.27
N ASN A 6 0.57 38.27 40.31
CA ASN A 6 0.37 38.56 38.89
C ASN A 6 -1.12 38.50 38.59
N ALA A 7 -1.75 39.66 38.44
CA ALA A 7 -3.13 39.79 37.99
C ALA A 7 -3.22 39.40 36.51
N SER A 8 -3.96 38.32 36.21
CA SER A 8 -4.35 37.92 34.87
C SER A 8 -5.32 38.95 34.29
N GLY A 9 -4.81 39.86 33.45
CA GLY A 9 -5.61 40.80 32.69
C GLY A 9 -6.44 40.08 31.62
N TYR A 10 -7.62 39.62 31.98
CA TYR A 10 -8.66 39.25 31.00
C TYR A 10 -9.09 40.52 30.27
N ARG A 11 -8.46 40.77 29.11
CA ARG A 11 -8.85 41.84 28.19
C ARG A 11 -10.30 41.59 27.77
N ALA A 12 -11.23 42.33 28.36
CA ALA A 12 -12.65 42.32 28.05
C ALA A 12 -12.84 42.43 26.53
N ARG A 13 -13.14 41.29 25.88
CA ARG A 13 -13.53 41.28 24.47
C ARG A 13 -14.87 42.00 24.40
N ARG A 14 -14.87 43.17 23.78
CA ARG A 14 -16.07 44.01 23.58
C ARG A 14 -17.21 43.11 23.07
N PRO A 15 -18.43 43.21 23.64
CA PRO A 15 -19.55 42.33 23.29
C PRO A 15 -19.86 42.33 21.78
N LEU A 16 -19.57 43.45 21.10
CA LEU A 16 -19.61 43.59 19.64
C LEU A 16 -18.80 42.54 18.87
N SER A 17 -17.64 42.11 19.39
CA SER A 17 -16.80 41.09 18.73
C SER A 17 -17.45 39.71 18.76
N ILE A 18 -18.23 39.40 19.81
CA ILE A 18 -18.89 38.10 19.95
C ILE A 18 -20.10 38.04 19.02
N PHE A 19 -20.91 39.10 18.98
CA PHE A 19 -22.05 39.20 18.04
C PHE A 19 -21.60 39.18 16.58
N ALA A 20 -20.47 39.82 16.24
CA ALA A 20 -19.91 39.77 14.89
C ALA A 20 -19.48 38.35 14.48
N VAL A 21 -18.85 37.59 15.38
CA VAL A 21 -18.43 36.20 15.13
C VAL A 21 -19.65 35.30 14.95
N LEU A 22 -20.67 35.44 15.81
CA LEU A 22 -21.93 34.68 15.67
C LEU A 22 -22.63 35.00 14.35
N GLY A 23 -22.71 36.27 13.96
CA GLY A 23 -23.27 36.70 12.68
C GLY A 23 -22.54 36.10 11.47
N LEU A 24 -21.20 36.12 11.48
CA LEU A 24 -20.38 35.49 10.45
C LEU A 24 -20.58 33.97 10.39
N CYS A 25 -20.66 33.31 11.56
CA CYS A 25 -20.88 31.87 11.64
C CYS A 25 -22.24 31.47 11.05
N CYS A 26 -23.30 32.21 11.38
CA CYS A 26 -24.63 32.02 10.81
C CYS A 26 -24.64 32.29 9.29
N PHE A 27 -23.97 33.36 8.84
CA PHE A 27 -23.90 33.70 7.43
C PHE A 27 -23.19 32.62 6.60
N PHE A 28 -22.04 32.12 7.04
CA PHE A 28 -21.34 31.02 6.36
C PHE A 28 -22.11 29.69 6.43
N TYR A 29 -22.83 29.42 7.52
CA TYR A 29 -23.70 28.26 7.62
C TYR A 29 -24.86 28.32 6.60
N LEU A 30 -25.52 29.47 6.48
CA LEU A 30 -26.60 29.67 5.51
C LEU A 30 -26.09 29.64 4.07
N LEU A 31 -24.92 30.23 3.77
CA LEU A 31 -24.28 30.10 2.46
C LEU A 31 -23.90 28.65 2.14
N GLY A 32 -23.33 27.92 3.09
CA GLY A 32 -22.99 26.50 2.92
C GLY A 32 -24.23 25.63 2.70
N ALA A 33 -25.31 25.88 3.45
CA ALA A 33 -26.58 25.21 3.26
C ALA A 33 -27.23 25.57 1.91
N TRP A 34 -27.13 26.83 1.47
CA TRP A 34 -27.66 27.28 0.18
C TRP A 34 -26.89 26.67 -1.00
N GLN A 35 -25.55 26.59 -0.93
CA GLN A 35 -24.77 25.89 -1.95
C GLN A 35 -25.06 24.38 -1.99
N ARG A 36 -25.40 23.76 -0.85
CA ARG A 36 -25.86 22.36 -0.79
C ARG A 36 -27.29 22.17 -1.29
N SER A 37 -28.11 23.22 -1.30
CA SER A 37 -29.49 23.20 -1.83
C SER A 37 -29.57 23.47 -3.34
N GLY A 38 -28.43 23.64 -4.02
CA GLY A 38 -28.31 23.60 -5.48
C GLY A 38 -28.46 22.17 -6.03
N SER A 39 -29.60 21.54 -5.73
CA SER A 39 -30.03 20.29 -6.34
C SER A 39 -30.21 20.48 -7.86
N GLY A 40 -29.65 19.57 -8.66
CA GLY A 40 -30.04 19.45 -10.06
C GLY A 40 -28.95 19.11 -11.09
N LYS A 41 -27.66 19.16 -10.77
CA LYS A 41 -26.59 18.77 -11.73
C LYS A 41 -25.83 17.49 -11.37
N ALA A 42 -25.59 17.20 -10.09
CA ALA A 42 -24.92 15.96 -9.69
C ALA A 42 -25.82 14.72 -9.85
N ASP A 43 -27.10 14.85 -9.45
CA ASP A 43 -28.08 13.76 -9.55
C ASP A 43 -28.31 13.34 -11.00
N LYS A 44 -28.28 14.31 -11.93
CA LYS A 44 -28.45 14.04 -13.37
C LYS A 44 -27.28 13.25 -13.96
N LEU A 45 -26.08 13.39 -13.40
CA LEU A 45 -24.91 12.59 -13.78
C LEU A 45 -24.97 11.20 -13.14
N ALA A 46 -25.36 11.09 -11.87
CA ALA A 46 -25.55 9.82 -11.18
C ALA A 46 -26.65 8.96 -11.84
N LEU A 47 -27.77 9.56 -12.26
CA LEU A 47 -28.85 8.89 -12.98
C LEU A 47 -28.41 8.47 -14.40
N LYS A 48 -27.53 9.26 -15.05
CA LYS A 48 -26.94 8.90 -16.35
C LYS A 48 -25.92 7.76 -16.22
N VAL A 49 -25.09 7.76 -15.18
CA VAL A 49 -24.12 6.68 -14.89
C VAL A 49 -24.86 5.39 -14.50
N ASN A 50 -25.92 5.47 -13.70
CA ASN A 50 -26.72 4.30 -13.31
C ASN A 50 -27.46 3.69 -14.52
N ASN A 51 -28.01 4.53 -15.42
CA ASN A 51 -28.59 4.06 -16.69
C ASN A 51 -27.55 3.55 -17.72
N LEU A 52 -26.29 3.98 -17.61
CA LEU A 52 -25.20 3.45 -18.43
C LEU A 52 -24.67 2.12 -17.86
N MET A 53 -24.71 1.96 -16.53
CA MET A 53 -24.36 0.74 -15.81
C MET A 53 -25.38 -0.39 -16.00
N THR A 54 -26.67 -0.09 -16.20
CA THR A 54 -27.67 -1.11 -16.56
C THR A 54 -27.45 -1.75 -17.94
N GLY A 55 -26.55 -1.18 -18.76
CA GLY A 55 -26.08 -1.78 -20.02
C GLY A 55 -24.83 -2.66 -19.91
N CYS A 56 -24.22 -2.78 -18.73
CA CYS A 56 -23.12 -3.73 -18.50
C CYS A 56 -23.66 -5.11 -18.13
N THR A 57 -24.43 -5.70 -19.05
CA THR A 57 -24.70 -7.13 -19.02
C THR A 57 -23.39 -7.86 -19.29
N VAL A 58 -22.83 -8.45 -18.22
CA VAL A 58 -22.02 -9.67 -18.19
C VAL A 58 -21.34 -9.99 -19.53
N LEU A 59 -20.06 -9.62 -19.66
CA LEU A 59 -19.22 -10.13 -20.75
C LEU A 59 -19.08 -11.65 -20.52
N PRO A 60 -19.67 -12.54 -21.35
CA PRO A 60 -19.76 -13.97 -21.03
C PRO A 60 -18.44 -14.71 -21.29
N ASN A 61 -17.34 -13.99 -21.51
CA ASN A 61 -16.07 -14.56 -21.92
C ASN A 61 -14.88 -13.74 -21.42
N LEU A 62 -14.87 -13.47 -20.11
CA LEU A 62 -13.63 -13.11 -19.43
C LEU A 62 -12.97 -14.43 -19.01
N SER A 63 -11.98 -14.89 -19.77
CA SER A 63 -11.10 -15.96 -19.33
C SER A 63 -10.21 -15.43 -18.22
N PHE A 64 -10.43 -15.91 -16.99
CA PHE A 64 -9.57 -15.65 -15.83
C PHE A 64 -8.46 -16.69 -15.70
N GLU A 65 -8.31 -17.55 -16.71
CA GLU A 65 -7.29 -18.57 -16.76
C GLU A 65 -5.93 -17.90 -16.93
N SER A 66 -5.01 -18.18 -16.01
CA SER A 66 -3.64 -17.75 -16.13
C SER A 66 -3.00 -18.44 -17.34
N HIS A 67 -2.73 -17.71 -18.43
CA HIS A 67 -2.06 -18.16 -19.66
C HIS A 67 -0.58 -18.54 -19.45
N HIS A 68 -0.23 -19.21 -18.36
CA HIS A 68 1.11 -19.76 -18.13
C HIS A 68 1.37 -21.03 -18.94
N SER A 69 0.36 -21.56 -19.63
CA SER A 69 0.41 -22.77 -20.44
C SER A 69 0.70 -22.54 -21.93
N ASP A 70 0.71 -21.29 -22.43
CA ASP A 70 1.12 -20.96 -23.81
C ASP A 70 2.64 -20.72 -23.95
N VAL A 71 3.42 -21.13 -22.95
CA VAL A 71 4.83 -21.46 -23.23
C VAL A 71 4.76 -22.83 -23.87
N GLU A 72 4.89 -22.89 -25.21
CA GLU A 72 5.28 -24.13 -25.87
C GLU A 72 6.36 -24.76 -25.00
N ILE A 73 6.11 -25.97 -24.49
CA ILE A 73 7.17 -26.80 -23.95
C ILE A 73 8.06 -27.09 -25.16
N VAL A 74 8.96 -26.15 -25.47
CA VAL A 74 10.04 -26.33 -26.41
C VAL A 74 10.72 -27.57 -25.87
N ARG A 75 10.62 -28.64 -26.64
CA ARG A 75 11.31 -29.90 -26.35
C ARG A 75 12.75 -29.53 -25.96
N PRO A 76 13.34 -30.16 -24.94
CA PRO A 76 14.67 -29.84 -24.43
C PRO A 76 15.78 -30.22 -25.42
N ASP A 77 15.50 -30.20 -26.72
CA ASP A 77 16.47 -30.36 -27.78
C ASP A 77 17.25 -29.03 -27.92
N VAL A 78 18.21 -28.88 -27.02
CA VAL A 78 19.43 -28.06 -27.16
C VAL A 78 19.20 -26.56 -27.36
N LEU A 79 18.40 -25.91 -26.51
CA LEU A 79 18.71 -24.52 -26.18
C LEU A 79 19.96 -24.54 -25.29
N LYS A 80 21.14 -24.37 -25.90
CA LYS A 80 22.37 -24.11 -25.15
C LYS A 80 22.08 -22.96 -24.19
N ALA A 81 22.04 -23.25 -22.89
CA ALA A 81 21.81 -22.25 -21.87
C ALA A 81 22.82 -21.12 -22.09
N LYS A 82 22.33 -19.91 -22.39
CA LYS A 82 23.18 -18.76 -22.62
C LYS A 82 23.88 -18.45 -21.29
N ALA A 83 25.18 -18.72 -21.23
CA ALA A 83 25.98 -18.40 -20.06
C ALA A 83 26.13 -16.88 -19.95
N PHE A 84 25.59 -16.31 -18.87
CA PHE A 84 25.77 -14.91 -18.55
C PHE A 84 26.97 -14.76 -17.60
N LYS A 85 27.82 -13.78 -17.87
CA LYS A 85 28.93 -13.45 -16.96
C LYS A 85 28.40 -12.83 -15.66
N PRO A 86 29.12 -12.95 -14.54
CA PRO A 86 28.80 -12.22 -13.32
C PRO A 86 28.83 -10.71 -13.53
N CYS A 87 27.90 -9.99 -12.91
CA CYS A 87 27.95 -8.53 -12.80
C CYS A 87 29.01 -8.09 -11.77
N ASP A 88 29.46 -6.84 -11.89
CA ASP A 88 30.21 -6.15 -10.84
C ASP A 88 29.33 -5.98 -9.59
N MET A 89 29.90 -6.15 -8.39
CA MET A 89 29.22 -6.08 -7.10
C MET A 89 28.51 -4.74 -6.86
N LYS A 90 28.97 -3.65 -7.50
CA LYS A 90 28.27 -2.35 -7.41
C LYS A 90 26.84 -2.37 -7.97
N TYR A 91 26.50 -3.37 -8.79
CA TYR A 91 25.17 -3.51 -9.39
C TYR A 91 24.22 -4.38 -8.56
N THR A 92 24.61 -4.84 -7.36
CA THR A 92 23.76 -5.70 -6.52
C THR A 92 22.39 -5.09 -6.23
N ASP A 93 22.33 -3.78 -5.96
CA ASP A 93 21.08 -3.06 -5.67
C ASP A 93 20.65 -2.11 -6.79
N TYR A 94 21.31 -2.20 -7.94
CA TYR A 94 21.03 -1.34 -9.08
C TYR A 94 19.63 -1.66 -9.65
N THR A 95 18.77 -0.65 -9.65
CA THR A 95 17.39 -0.77 -10.14
C THR A 95 17.22 0.11 -11.39
N PRO A 96 17.53 -0.41 -12.60
CA PRO A 96 17.77 0.40 -13.79
C PRO A 96 16.66 1.37 -14.18
N CYS A 97 15.40 1.06 -13.88
CA CYS A 97 14.26 1.91 -14.24
C CYS A 97 13.87 2.93 -13.14
N GLN A 98 14.58 2.94 -12.02
CA GLN A 98 14.30 3.75 -10.83
C GLN A 98 15.44 4.74 -10.54
N GLU A 99 16.27 5.05 -11.54
CA GLU A 99 17.41 5.95 -11.40
C GLU A 99 16.96 7.42 -11.40
N GLN A 100 17.09 8.08 -10.24
CA GLN A 100 16.69 9.48 -10.08
C GLN A 100 17.47 10.41 -11.02
N ASP A 101 18.77 10.19 -11.19
CA ASP A 101 19.61 11.01 -12.06
C ASP A 101 19.20 10.91 -13.53
N GLN A 102 18.68 9.75 -13.95
CA GLN A 102 18.14 9.58 -15.29
C GLN A 102 16.79 10.28 -15.42
N ALA A 103 15.91 10.11 -14.44
CA ALA A 103 14.60 10.74 -14.42
C ALA A 103 14.70 12.28 -14.48
N MET A 104 15.69 12.88 -13.82
CA MET A 104 15.93 14.33 -13.81
C MET A 104 16.44 14.92 -15.13
N LYS A 105 16.82 14.08 -16.12
CA LYS A 105 17.20 14.53 -17.47
C LYS A 105 15.99 14.84 -18.36
N PHE A 106 14.81 14.36 -17.98
CA PHE A 106 13.59 14.53 -18.77
C PHE A 106 12.92 15.90 -18.51
N PRO A 107 12.16 16.40 -19.50
CA PRO A 107 11.40 17.64 -19.35
C PRO A 107 10.46 17.62 -18.15
N ARG A 108 10.21 18.80 -17.59
CA ARG A 108 9.25 18.96 -16.48
C ARG A 108 7.81 19.07 -16.95
N GLU A 109 7.59 19.32 -18.24
CA GLU A 109 6.27 19.30 -18.86
C GLU A 109 5.56 17.97 -18.59
N ASN A 110 4.28 18.03 -18.26
CA ASN A 110 3.43 16.87 -17.94
C ASN A 110 3.97 15.92 -16.86
N MET A 111 4.95 16.37 -16.07
CA MET A 111 5.57 15.56 -15.02
C MET A 111 6.27 14.30 -15.54
N ILE A 112 6.74 14.30 -16.80
CA ILE A 112 7.41 13.14 -17.43
C ILE A 112 8.61 12.68 -16.59
N TYR A 113 9.36 13.61 -16.00
CA TYR A 113 10.47 13.29 -15.08
C TYR A 113 10.08 12.43 -13.85
N ARG A 114 8.79 12.24 -13.55
CA ARG A 114 8.31 11.35 -12.48
C ARG A 114 7.94 9.95 -12.96
N GLU A 115 7.93 9.72 -14.27
CA GLU A 115 7.67 8.40 -14.84
C GLU A 115 8.89 7.47 -14.71
N ARG A 116 8.69 6.18 -14.98
CA ARG A 116 9.79 5.20 -14.98
C ARG A 116 10.56 5.30 -16.28
N HIS A 117 11.83 5.64 -16.17
CA HIS A 117 12.75 5.76 -17.31
C HIS A 117 13.75 4.62 -17.25
N CYS A 118 13.56 3.63 -18.12
CA CYS A 118 14.50 2.51 -18.23
C CYS A 118 15.63 2.82 -19.22
N PRO A 119 16.81 2.21 -19.06
CA PRO A 119 17.90 2.33 -20.02
C PRO A 119 17.49 1.80 -21.41
N ALA A 120 18.06 2.39 -22.45
CA ALA A 120 17.87 1.91 -23.82
C ALA A 120 18.44 0.50 -23.98
N GLU A 121 18.03 -0.25 -25.01
CA GLU A 121 18.44 -1.66 -25.20
C GLU A 121 19.96 -1.85 -25.18
N LYS A 122 20.72 -0.87 -25.71
CA LYS A 122 22.19 -0.91 -25.75
C LYS A 122 22.86 -0.71 -24.40
N GLU A 123 22.15 -0.12 -23.43
CA GLU A 123 22.63 0.19 -22.09
C GLU A 123 22.20 -0.87 -21.07
N LYS A 124 21.34 -1.82 -21.49
CA LYS A 124 20.88 -2.90 -20.62
C LYS A 124 22.04 -3.83 -20.29
N LEU A 125 22.20 -4.10 -19.00
CA LEU A 125 23.20 -5.03 -18.51
C LEU A 125 22.75 -6.47 -18.79
N HIS A 126 23.60 -7.23 -19.47
CA HIS A 126 23.40 -8.66 -19.74
C HIS A 126 24.38 -9.49 -18.90
N CYS A 127 24.20 -9.43 -17.58
CA CYS A 127 25.01 -10.17 -16.60
C CYS A 127 24.11 -10.69 -15.48
N LEU A 128 24.61 -11.66 -14.71
CA LEU A 128 23.92 -12.18 -13.52
C LEU A 128 24.56 -11.61 -12.26
N ILE A 129 23.74 -11.14 -11.33
CA ILE A 129 24.23 -10.71 -10.02
C ILE A 129 24.70 -11.96 -9.27
N PRO A 130 25.95 -12.00 -8.79
CA PRO A 130 26.45 -13.15 -8.05
C PRO A 130 25.71 -13.30 -6.72
N ALA A 131 25.56 -14.54 -6.27
CA ALA A 131 25.04 -14.81 -4.94
C ALA A 131 26.02 -14.25 -3.88
N PRO A 132 25.51 -13.63 -2.80
CA PRO A 132 26.36 -13.15 -1.72
C PRO A 132 27.07 -14.32 -1.02
N GLU A 133 28.17 -14.01 -0.34
CA GLU A 133 28.92 -15.02 0.41
C GLU A 133 28.05 -15.68 1.50
N GLY A 134 28.07 -17.01 1.54
CA GLY A 134 27.25 -17.78 2.49
C GLY A 134 25.77 -17.91 2.11
N TYR A 135 25.38 -17.48 0.90
CA TYR A 135 24.02 -17.69 0.40
C TYR A 135 23.65 -19.17 0.44
N THR A 136 22.50 -19.46 1.01
CA THR A 136 21.96 -20.81 1.18
C THR A 136 20.70 -20.97 0.34
N THR A 137 20.38 -22.20 -0.09
CA THR A 137 19.13 -22.46 -0.81
C THR A 137 17.92 -22.02 0.03
N PRO A 138 17.01 -21.18 -0.50
CA PRO A 138 15.81 -20.77 0.22
C PRO A 138 14.93 -21.95 0.63
N PHE A 139 14.08 -21.73 1.64
CA PHE A 139 13.06 -22.72 2.02
C PHE A 139 12.09 -22.98 0.85
N PRO A 140 11.51 -24.19 0.73
CA PRO A 140 10.42 -24.42 -0.22
C PRO A 140 9.15 -23.68 0.22
N TRP A 141 8.31 -23.33 -0.74
CA TRP A 141 6.95 -22.85 -0.47
C TRP A 141 6.14 -23.97 0.23
N PRO A 142 5.28 -23.67 1.22
CA PRO A 142 4.90 -22.36 1.73
C PRO A 142 5.83 -21.79 2.82
N LYS A 143 6.82 -22.56 3.29
CA LYS A 143 7.68 -22.15 4.43
C LYS A 143 8.49 -20.88 4.14
N SER A 144 8.87 -20.64 2.87
CA SER A 144 9.54 -19.40 2.45
C SER A 144 8.68 -18.13 2.60
N ARG A 145 7.37 -18.25 2.83
CA ARG A 145 6.51 -17.12 3.18
C ARG A 145 6.88 -16.54 4.54
N ASP A 146 7.12 -17.42 5.50
CA ASP A 146 7.26 -17.06 6.91
C ASP A 146 8.72 -17.01 7.37
N TYR A 147 9.65 -17.58 6.60
CA TYR A 147 11.05 -17.70 6.99
C TYR A 147 12.02 -17.39 5.84
N ALA A 148 13.09 -16.67 6.17
CA ALA A 148 14.26 -16.51 5.30
C ALA A 148 15.55 -16.75 6.10
N TYR A 149 16.57 -17.34 5.48
CA TYR A 149 17.88 -17.47 6.12
C TYR A 149 18.51 -16.08 6.33
N TYR A 150 19.14 -15.88 7.48
CA TYR A 150 19.85 -14.65 7.81
C TYR A 150 20.97 -14.32 6.81
N ALA A 151 21.63 -15.36 6.28
CA ALA A 151 22.70 -15.23 5.28
C ALA A 151 22.18 -14.79 3.90
N ASN A 152 20.89 -15.00 3.60
CA ASN A 152 20.30 -14.67 2.30
C ASN A 152 19.79 -13.23 2.21
N VAL A 153 19.77 -12.50 3.33
CA VAL A 153 19.29 -11.13 3.38
C VAL A 153 20.48 -10.17 3.38
N PRO A 154 20.61 -9.30 2.35
CA PRO A 154 21.75 -8.39 2.24
C PRO A 154 21.75 -7.31 3.33
N TYR A 155 20.56 -6.81 3.69
CA TYR A 155 20.40 -5.70 4.64
C TYR A 155 19.73 -6.14 5.94
N LYS A 156 20.54 -6.28 7.00
CA LYS A 156 20.10 -6.79 8.30
C LYS A 156 19.55 -5.70 9.23
N SER A 157 19.82 -4.43 8.93
CA SER A 157 19.36 -3.27 9.72
C SER A 157 17.84 -3.16 9.81
N LEU A 158 17.10 -3.71 8.84
CA LEU A 158 15.64 -3.74 8.85
C LEU A 158 15.07 -4.35 10.14
N THR A 159 15.76 -5.32 10.72
CA THR A 159 15.32 -5.94 11.98
C THR A 159 15.47 -5.05 13.19
N VAL A 160 16.37 -4.07 13.14
CA VAL A 160 16.57 -3.07 14.19
C VAL A 160 15.57 -1.93 13.99
N GLU A 161 15.48 -1.40 12.77
CA GLU A 161 14.64 -0.24 12.45
C GLU A 161 13.14 -0.55 12.50
N LYS A 162 12.75 -1.78 12.20
CA LYS A 162 11.35 -2.23 12.16
C LYS A 162 10.98 -3.20 13.29
N ALA A 163 11.88 -3.41 14.27
CA ALA A 163 11.65 -4.30 15.41
C ALA A 163 10.32 -4.03 16.12
N VAL A 164 10.03 -2.74 16.36
CA VAL A 164 8.87 -2.27 17.12
C VAL A 164 7.55 -2.63 16.42
N GLN A 165 7.55 -2.77 15.09
CA GLN A 165 6.34 -2.99 14.32
C GLN A 165 6.00 -4.49 14.12
N ASN A 166 6.82 -5.41 14.65
CA ASN A 166 6.64 -6.86 14.52
C ASN A 166 6.61 -7.38 13.06
N TRP A 167 7.25 -6.67 12.12
CA TRP A 167 7.31 -7.09 10.70
C TRP A 167 8.27 -8.26 10.49
N VAL A 168 9.34 -8.29 11.27
CA VAL A 168 10.42 -9.26 11.15
C VAL A 168 10.99 -9.54 12.53
N GLN A 169 11.19 -10.82 12.82
CA GLN A 169 11.81 -11.29 14.05
C GLN A 169 13.10 -12.03 13.70
N PHE A 170 14.19 -11.68 14.38
CA PHE A 170 15.44 -12.41 14.26
C PHE A 170 15.42 -13.63 15.21
N GLN A 171 15.59 -14.83 14.67
CA GLN A 171 15.61 -16.09 15.42
C GLN A 171 16.87 -16.89 15.06
N GLY A 172 18.01 -16.49 15.63
CA GLY A 172 19.28 -17.19 15.47
C GLY A 172 19.85 -17.09 14.05
N ASN A 173 19.55 -18.05 13.18
CA ASN A 173 20.03 -18.09 11.79
C ASN A 173 18.94 -17.80 10.75
N VAL A 174 17.71 -17.46 11.19
CA VAL A 174 16.60 -17.14 10.31
C VAL A 174 15.91 -15.83 10.72
N PHE A 175 15.32 -15.17 9.74
CA PHE A 175 14.30 -14.17 9.95
C PHE A 175 12.93 -14.83 9.84
N LYS A 176 12.06 -14.53 10.80
CA LYS A 176 10.65 -14.91 10.79
C LYS A 176 9.79 -13.70 10.43
N PHE A 177 8.87 -13.88 9.50
CA PHE A 177 7.89 -12.89 9.07
C PHE A 177 6.52 -13.34 9.58
N PRO A 178 6.04 -12.82 10.71
CA PRO A 178 4.80 -13.29 11.34
C PRO A 178 3.53 -12.82 10.62
N GLY A 179 3.64 -12.15 9.46
CA GLY A 179 2.48 -11.62 8.72
C GLY A 179 1.79 -10.42 9.38
N GLY A 180 2.38 -9.89 10.45
CA GLY A 180 1.92 -8.70 11.16
C GLY A 180 2.52 -7.41 10.60
N GLY A 181 1.90 -6.29 10.96
CA GLY A 181 2.39 -4.96 10.64
C GLY A 181 1.74 -3.90 11.51
N ILE A 182 1.88 -2.62 11.14
CA ILE A 182 1.31 -1.51 11.93
C ILE A 182 -0.22 -1.57 12.05
N MET A 183 -0.91 -2.10 11.03
CA MET A 183 -2.36 -2.25 11.04
C MET A 183 -2.83 -3.55 11.70
N PHE A 184 -1.99 -4.59 11.68
CA PHE A 184 -2.31 -5.90 12.23
C PHE A 184 -1.17 -6.36 13.15
N PRO A 185 -1.12 -5.86 14.40
CA PRO A 185 -0.02 -6.16 15.32
C PRO A 185 0.10 -7.66 15.63
N GLN A 186 -1.02 -8.37 15.60
CA GLN A 186 -1.13 -9.82 15.83
C GLN A 186 -1.16 -10.65 14.53
N GLY A 187 -0.96 -10.03 13.37
CA GLY A 187 -1.13 -10.67 12.06
C GLY A 187 -2.54 -10.49 11.49
N ALA A 188 -2.65 -10.57 10.17
CA ALA A 188 -3.93 -10.49 9.48
C ALA A 188 -4.86 -11.68 9.83
N ASP A 189 -4.29 -12.85 10.11
CA ASP A 189 -5.05 -14.06 10.46
C ASP A 189 -5.89 -13.86 11.73
N ALA A 190 -5.32 -13.27 12.77
CA ALA A 190 -6.05 -12.96 14.01
C ALA A 190 -7.22 -12.00 13.76
N TYR A 191 -7.04 -11.01 12.88
CA TYR A 191 -8.12 -10.10 12.49
C TYR A 191 -9.23 -10.83 11.71
N ILE A 192 -8.85 -11.77 10.84
CA ILE A 192 -9.82 -12.60 10.12
C ILE A 192 -10.59 -13.49 11.11
N ASP A 193 -9.92 -14.08 12.10
CA ASP A 193 -10.56 -14.90 13.14
C ASP A 193 -11.56 -14.08 13.98
N ASP A 194 -11.20 -12.85 14.37
CA ASP A 194 -12.11 -11.93 15.06
C ASP A 194 -13.36 -11.63 14.22
N LEU A 195 -13.20 -11.39 12.92
CA LEU A 195 -14.32 -11.21 12.00
C LEU A 195 -15.20 -12.46 11.92
N HIS A 196 -14.59 -13.64 11.80
CA HIS A 196 -15.32 -14.91 11.78
C HIS A 196 -16.14 -15.11 13.05
N GLN A 197 -15.58 -14.80 14.22
CA GLN A 197 -16.29 -14.89 15.49
C GLN A 197 -17.47 -13.91 15.56
N LEU A 198 -17.29 -12.67 15.09
CA LEU A 198 -18.37 -11.68 15.05
C LEU A 198 -19.52 -12.13 14.12
N PHE A 199 -19.20 -12.64 12.92
CA PHE A 199 -20.21 -13.16 12.00
C PHE A 199 -20.94 -14.38 12.59
N GLN A 200 -20.22 -15.30 13.24
CA GLN A 200 -20.82 -16.45 13.91
C GLN A 200 -21.73 -16.03 15.07
N LEU A 201 -21.30 -15.10 15.92
CA LEU A 201 -22.11 -14.56 17.00
C LEU A 201 -23.36 -13.85 16.47
N GLN A 202 -23.25 -13.11 15.38
CA GLN A 202 -24.40 -12.44 14.76
C GLN A 202 -25.41 -13.43 14.18
N MET A 203 -24.95 -14.52 13.55
CA MET A 203 -25.84 -15.60 13.10
C MET A 203 -26.54 -16.29 14.28
N VAL A 204 -25.81 -16.60 15.35
CA VAL A 204 -26.37 -17.23 16.57
C VAL A 204 -27.39 -16.31 17.28
N LEU A 205 -27.15 -15.00 17.30
CA LEU A 205 -28.10 -14.02 17.85
C LEU A 205 -29.34 -13.85 16.96
N SER A 206 -29.20 -13.97 15.63
CA SER A 206 -30.33 -13.98 14.70
C SER A 206 -31.21 -15.21 14.89
N ASP A 207 -30.61 -16.39 15.13
CA ASP A 207 -31.34 -17.63 15.39
C ASP A 207 -32.03 -17.64 16.76
N SER A 208 -31.39 -17.07 17.79
CA SER A 208 -31.95 -17.02 19.16
C SER A 208 -32.98 -15.90 19.37
N THR A 209 -33.09 -14.94 18.46
CA THR A 209 -34.18 -13.95 18.43
C THR A 209 -35.31 -14.32 17.46
N GLY A 210 -35.20 -15.47 16.77
CA GLY A 210 -36.31 -16.12 16.08
C GLY A 210 -36.98 -15.25 15.02
N HIS A 211 -36.23 -14.53 14.19
CA HIS A 211 -36.76 -13.94 12.97
C HIS A 211 -35.78 -14.15 11.81
N TRP A 212 -36.28 -14.88 10.81
CA TRP A 212 -35.68 -15.00 9.49
C TRP A 212 -35.90 -13.71 8.69
N LEU A 213 -34.84 -13.23 8.05
CA LEU A 213 -34.91 -12.69 6.69
C LEU A 213 -33.75 -13.27 5.89
#